data_AF-A0A365YEU2-F1
#
_entry.id   AF-A0A365YEU2-F1
#
_cell.length_a   1.000
_cell.length_b   1.000
_cell.length_c   1.000
_cell.angle_alpha   90.00
_cell.angle_beta   90.00
_cell.angle_gamma   90.00
#
_symmetry.space_group_name_H-M   'P 1'
#
loop_
_entity.id
_entity.type
_entity.pdbx_description
1 polymer ?
#
loop_
_entity_poly.entity_id
_entity_poly.type
_entity_poly.pdbx_seq_one_letter_code
_entity_poly.pdbx_strand_id
1 'polypeptide(L)'
;MGRQTAIPLSLTSDQLDDLVSALEAHRDGFKKLAAEASLGFGLDSTYWQGRVDDVQNLLDTVHRLVGEDDLGSRTAGYEES
;
A
#
# COMPACT_ATOMS: atom_id res chain seq x y z
N MET A 1 22.92 0.47 5.33
CA MET A 1 22.06 1.29 4.46
C MET A 1 21.60 0.40 3.31
N GLY A 2 20.34 -0.06 3.34
CA GLY A 2 19.77 -0.89 2.27
C GLY A 2 19.55 -0.03 1.02
N ARG A 3 19.90 -0.56 -0.15
CA ARG A 3 19.66 0.10 -1.43
C ARG A 3 18.15 0.17 -1.66
N GLN A 4 17.55 1.36 -1.53
CA GLN A 4 16.18 1.60 -1.96
C GLN A 4 16.16 1.58 -3.49
N THR A 5 15.76 0.45 -4.07
CA THR A 5 15.42 0.36 -5.50
C THR A 5 14.03 0.93 -5.70
N ALA A 6 13.95 2.13 -6.26
CA ALA A 6 12.68 2.69 -6.72
C ALA A 6 12.21 1.92 -7.95
N ILE A 7 10.98 1.41 -7.90
CA ILE A 7 10.32 0.76 -9.03
C ILE A 7 9.29 1.75 -9.57
N PRO A 8 9.53 2.41 -10.73
CA PRO A 8 8.53 3.26 -11.34
C PRO A 8 7.40 2.39 -11.86
N LEU A 9 6.19 2.62 -11.35
CA LEU A 9 4.97 1.93 -11.80
C LEU A 9 4.14 2.91 -12.61
N SER A 10 3.81 2.55 -13.84
CA SER A 10 2.82 3.24 -14.66
C SER A 10 1.60 2.34 -14.76
N LEU A 11 0.57 2.64 -13.99
CA LEU A 11 -0.65 1.84 -13.87
C LEU A 11 -1.84 2.65 -14.39
N THR A 12 -2.79 1.99 -15.04
CA THR A 12 -4.10 2.59 -15.30
C THR A 12 -4.91 2.67 -14.00
N SER A 13 -6.02 3.43 -14.01
CA SER A 13 -6.91 3.53 -12.84
C SER A 13 -7.44 2.16 -12.39
N ASP A 14 -7.84 1.29 -13.33
CA ASP A 14 -8.31 -0.07 -13.00
C ASP A 14 -7.18 -0.94 -12.39
N GLN A 15 -5.97 -0.87 -12.97
CA GLN A 15 -4.82 -1.62 -12.44
C GLN A 15 -4.39 -1.14 -11.06
N LEU A 16 -4.58 0.14 -10.79
CA LEU A 16 -4.35 0.72 -9.47
C LEU A 16 -5.39 0.23 -8.47
N ASP A 17 -6.67 0.20 -8.83
CA ASP A 17 -7.74 -0.30 -7.96
C ASP A 17 -7.51 -1.79 -7.63
N ASP A 18 -7.18 -2.60 -8.64
CA ASP A 18 -6.79 -4.00 -8.46
C ASP A 18 -5.59 -4.16 -7.51
N LEU A 19 -4.57 -3.30 -7.64
CA LEU A 19 -3.40 -3.31 -6.77
C LEU A 19 -3.79 -2.97 -5.32
N VAL A 20 -4.59 -1.93 -5.12
CA VAL A 20 -5.07 -1.51 -3.79
C VAL A 20 -5.87 -2.66 -3.16
N SER A 21 -6.84 -3.22 -3.89
CA SER A 21 -7.68 -4.32 -3.43
C SER A 21 -6.86 -5.56 -3.05
N ALA A 22 -5.86 -5.92 -3.84
CA ALA A 22 -4.96 -7.03 -3.55
C ALA A 22 -4.13 -6.79 -2.27
N LEU A 23 -3.62 -5.57 -2.08
CA LEU A 23 -2.87 -5.18 -0.88
C LEU A 23 -3.76 -5.19 0.37
N GLU A 24 -4.99 -4.70 0.28
CA GLU A 24 -5.96 -4.75 1.37
C GLU A 24 -6.31 -6.18 1.77
N ALA A 25 -6.57 -7.05 0.80
CA ALA A 25 -6.83 -8.47 1.04
C ALA A 25 -5.63 -9.14 1.72
N HIS A 26 -4.40 -8.78 1.34
CA HIS A 26 -3.20 -9.32 1.95
C HIS A 26 -3.01 -8.83 3.40
N ARG A 27 -3.21 -7.54 3.65
CA ARG A 27 -3.20 -6.94 5.00
C ARG A 27 -4.20 -7.66 5.90
N ASP A 28 -5.42 -7.87 5.44
CA ASP A 28 -6.47 -8.49 6.24
C ASP A 28 -6.21 -9.98 6.49
N GLY A 29 -5.56 -10.66 5.55
CA GLY A 29 -4.98 -11.99 5.76
C GLY A 29 -3.98 -12.01 6.93
N PHE A 30 -3.06 -11.04 7.00
CA PHE A 30 -2.13 -10.93 8.12
C PHE A 30 -2.81 -10.59 9.46
N LYS A 31 -3.84 -9.74 9.46
CA LYS A 31 -4.64 -9.47 10.67
C LYS A 31 -5.28 -10.75 11.20
N LYS A 32 -5.81 -11.60 10.30
CA LYS A 32 -6.36 -12.90 10.67
C LYS A 32 -5.29 -13.81 11.28
N LEU A 33 -4.11 -13.88 10.67
CA LEU A 33 -2.98 -14.66 11.21
C LEU A 33 -2.51 -14.13 12.57
N ALA A 34 -2.52 -12.81 12.80
CA ALA A 34 -2.20 -12.20 14.10
C ALA A 34 -3.22 -12.57 15.18
N ALA A 35 -4.50 -12.65 14.82
CA ALA A 35 -5.57 -13.11 15.71
C ALA A 35 -5.42 -14.60 16.03
N GLU A 36 -5.14 -15.44 15.03
CA GLU A 36 -4.88 -16.88 15.23
C GLU A 36 -3.62 -17.14 16.07
N ALA A 37 -2.57 -16.34 15.88
CA ALA A 37 -1.36 -16.38 16.69
C ALA A 37 -1.60 -16.03 18.17
N SER A 38 -2.54 -15.13 18.44
CA SER A 38 -2.95 -14.79 19.81
C SER A 38 -3.62 -15.98 20.52
N LEU A 39 -4.10 -16.96 19.76
CA LEU A 39 -4.64 -18.23 20.27
C LEU A 39 -3.58 -19.35 20.36
N GLY A 40 -2.31 -19.04 20.06
CA GLY A 40 -1.18 -19.97 20.16
C GLY A 40 -0.86 -20.76 18.88
N PHE A 41 -1.38 -20.36 17.72
CA PHE A 41 -1.11 -21.02 16.44
C PHE A 41 -0.09 -20.25 15.58
N GLY A 42 0.93 -20.94 15.05
CA GLY A 42 1.86 -20.37 14.06
C GLY A 42 2.95 -19.47 14.65
N LEU A 43 3.36 -18.45 13.90
CA LEU A 43 4.36 -17.46 14.33
C LEU A 43 3.77 -16.47 15.35
N ASP A 44 4.64 -15.74 16.05
CA ASP A 44 4.25 -14.75 17.07
C ASP A 44 3.29 -13.68 16.51
N SER A 45 2.32 -13.27 17.32
CA SER A 45 1.35 -12.23 16.92
C SER A 45 2.04 -10.93 16.51
N THR A 46 3.14 -10.56 17.18
CA THR A 46 3.94 -9.37 16.86
C THR A 46 4.55 -9.45 15.47
N TYR A 47 4.95 -10.64 15.01
CA TYR A 47 5.47 -10.83 13.66
C TYR A 47 4.40 -10.50 12.62
N TRP A 48 3.18 -11.04 12.80
CA TRP A 48 2.07 -10.79 11.88
C TRP A 48 1.61 -9.33 11.95
N GLN A 49 1.60 -8.72 13.13
CA GLN A 49 1.31 -7.30 13.27
C GLN A 49 2.32 -6.43 12.51
N GLY A 50 3.62 -6.75 12.59
CA GLY A 50 4.63 -6.07 11.78
C GLY A 50 4.36 -6.16 10.28
N ARG A 51 3.84 -7.30 9.79
CA ARG A 51 3.42 -7.44 8.39
C ARG A 51 2.17 -6.64 8.03
N VAL A 52 1.22 -6.51 8.95
CA VAL A 52 0.07 -5.62 8.78
C VAL A 52 0.55 -4.18 8.61
N ASP A 53 1.48 -3.74 9.46
CA ASP A 53 2.02 -2.38 9.42
C ASP A 53 2.84 -2.13 8.14
N ASP A 54 3.64 -3.11 7.69
CA ASP A 54 4.38 -3.04 6.41
C ASP A 54 3.42 -2.81 5.22
N VAL A 55 2.33 -3.59 5.14
CA VAL A 55 1.37 -3.48 4.03
C VAL A 55 0.56 -2.19 4.14
N GLN A 56 0.21 -1.75 5.35
CA GLN A 56 -0.48 -0.48 5.57
C GLN A 56 0.38 0.70 5.10
N ASN A 57 1.67 0.74 5.46
CA ASN A 57 2.60 1.76 4.99
C ASN A 57 2.74 1.78 3.46
N LEU A 58 2.68 0.61 2.81
CA LEU A 58 2.67 0.50 1.36
C LEU A 58 1.39 1.08 0.76
N LEU A 59 0.21 0.75 1.30
CA LEU A 59 -1.07 1.32 0.90
C LEU A 59 -1.09 2.85 1.03
N ASP A 60 -0.63 3.37 2.16
CA ASP A 60 -0.53 4.82 2.40
C ASP A 60 0.40 5.50 1.37
N THR A 61 1.49 4.82 1.00
CA THR A 61 2.41 5.31 -0.04
C THR A 61 1.74 5.32 -1.42
N VAL A 62 1.03 4.26 -1.78
CA VAL A 62 0.30 4.16 -3.05
C VAL A 62 -0.76 5.27 -3.14
N HIS A 63 -1.59 5.42 -2.12
CA HIS A 63 -2.62 6.47 -2.09
C HIS A 63 -2.04 7.89 -2.17
N ARG A 64 -0.92 8.14 -1.48
CA ARG A 64 -0.24 9.43 -1.57
C ARG A 64 0.26 9.71 -2.98
N LEU A 65 0.95 8.76 -3.61
CA LEU A 65 1.50 8.94 -4.96
C LEU A 65 0.39 9.17 -6.00
N VAL A 66 -0.75 8.50 -5.86
CA VAL A 66 -1.92 8.72 -6.72
C VAL A 66 -2.53 10.10 -6.51
N GLY A 67 -2.66 10.53 -5.24
CA GLY A 67 -3.14 11.87 -4.93
C GLY A 67 -2.20 12.99 -5.40
N GLU A 68 -0.89 12.75 -5.41
CA GLU A 68 0.11 13.67 -5.95
C GLU A 68 0.02 13.77 -7.49
N ASP A 69 -0.25 12.67 -8.21
CA ASP A 69 -0.42 12.65 -9.67
C ASP A 69 -1.69 13.42 -10.12
N ASP A 70 -2.79 13.31 -9.37
CA ASP A 70 -4.05 14.03 -9.63
C ASP A 70 -3.90 15.55 -9.42
N LEU A 71 -3.17 15.96 -8.38
CA LEU A 71 -2.87 17.37 -8.10
C LEU A 71 -1.89 17.98 -9.11
N GLY A 72 -0.92 17.19 -9.61
CA GLY A 72 -0.01 17.60 -10.68
C GLY A 72 -0.74 17.92 -11.99
N SER A 73 -1.75 17.12 -12.34
CA SER A 73 -2.55 17.33 -13.57
C SER A 73 -3.48 18.56 -13.49
N ARG A 74 -3.90 18.96 -12.29
CA ARG A 74 -4.85 20.08 -12.09
C ARG A 74 -4.20 21.47 -12.12
N THR A 75 -2.88 21.55 -11.98
CA THR A 75 -2.14 22.83 -11.98
C THR A 75 -1.61 23.22 -13.37
N ALA A 76 -1.51 22.27 -14.31
CA ALA A 76 -1.06 22.52 -15.68
C ALA A 76 -2.10 23.23 -16.59
N GLY A 77 -3.30 23.52 -16.09
CA GLY A 77 -4.39 24.17 -16.85
C GLY A 77 -4.46 25.70 -16.72
N TYR A 78 -3.48 26.35 -16.09
CA TYR A 78 -3.51 27.79 -15.78
C TYR A 78 -2.34 28.58 -16.40
N GLU A 79 -1.91 28.26 -17.61
CA GLU A 79 -1.02 29.15 -18.40
C GLU A 79 -1.38 29.14 -19.88
N GLU A 80 -2.57 29.63 -20.24
CA GLU A 80 -2.76 30.26 -21.56
C GLU A 80 -3.95 31.25 -21.51
N SER A 81 -3.65 32.55 -21.43
CA SER A 81 -4.56 33.67 -21.73
C SER A 81 -3.76 34.81 -22.34
#